data_AF-A0A0K8REZ3-F1
#
_entry.id   AF-A0A0K8REZ3-F1
#
_cell.length_a   1.000
_cell.length_b   1.000
_cell.length_c   1.000
_cell.angle_alpha   90.00
_cell.angle_beta   90.00
_cell.angle_gamma   90.00
#
_symmetry.space_group_name_H-M   'P 1'
#
loop_
_entity.id
_entity.type
_entity.pdbx_description
1 polymer ?
#
loop_
_entity_poly.entity_id
_entity_poly.type
_entity_poly.pdbx_seq_one_letter_code
_entity_poly.pdbx_strand_id
1 'polypeptide(L)'
;MKCLFIFALFAISSAAPSSSDDVFNITVLHTNDIHSHFLQSDSRGANCSEKKAKAKQCYGGVPRIVTKVRDLKEKEENAIFFTTS
;
A
#
# COMPACT_ATOMS: atom_id res chain seq x y z
N MET A 1 -12.23 -59.44 4.86
CA MET A 1 -13.05 -58.22 5.11
C MET A 1 -12.47 -57.27 6.17
N LYS A 2 -11.72 -57.73 7.18
CA LYS A 2 -11.07 -56.86 8.18
C LYS A 2 -9.91 -56.02 7.62
N CYS A 3 -9.22 -56.49 6.57
CA CYS A 3 -8.10 -55.77 5.96
C CYS A 3 -8.53 -54.52 5.16
N LEU A 4 -9.76 -54.46 4.64
CA LEU A 4 -10.26 -53.29 3.92
C LEU A 4 -10.47 -52.08 4.85
N PHE A 5 -10.80 -52.31 6.11
CA PHE A 5 -11.00 -51.23 7.09
C PHE A 5 -9.68 -50.55 7.51
N ILE A 6 -8.57 -51.29 7.51
CA ILE A 6 -7.26 -50.76 7.92
C ILE A 6 -6.68 -49.80 6.86
N PHE A 7 -6.93 -50.07 5.57
CA PHE A 7 -6.51 -49.18 4.48
C PHE A 7 -7.30 -47.86 4.45
N ALA A 8 -8.59 -47.88 4.82
CA ALA A 8 -9.40 -46.67 4.88
C ALA A 8 -8.95 -45.71 6.00
N LEU A 9 -8.46 -46.23 7.13
CA LEU A 9 -7.93 -45.42 8.24
C LEU A 9 -6.58 -44.75 7.90
N PHE A 10 -5.74 -45.37 7.07
CA PHE A 10 -4.48 -44.76 6.62
C PHE A 10 -4.69 -43.64 5.59
N ALA A 11 -5.76 -43.70 4.79
CA ALA A 11 -6.08 -42.68 3.80
C ALA A 11 -6.54 -41.35 4.41
N ILE A 12 -7.12 -41.37 5.62
CA ILE A 12 -7.58 -40.16 6.33
C ILE A 12 -6.40 -39.41 7.00
N SER A 13 -5.28 -40.09 7.23
CA SER A 13 -4.13 -39.53 7.96
C SER A 13 -3.18 -38.70 7.10
N SER A 14 -3.48 -38.48 5.81
CA SER A 14 -2.72 -37.61 4.90
C SER A 14 -3.37 -36.24 4.70
N ALA A 15 -4.02 -35.69 5.73
CA ALA A 15 -4.30 -34.27 5.77
C ALA A 15 -2.95 -33.54 5.84
N ALA A 16 -2.45 -33.09 4.69
CA ALA A 16 -1.25 -32.27 4.62
C ALA A 16 -1.43 -31.07 5.57
N PRO A 17 -0.45 -30.75 6.43
CA PRO A 17 -0.53 -29.54 7.22
C PRO A 17 -0.67 -28.36 6.25
N SER A 18 -1.68 -27.51 6.45
CA SER A 18 -1.78 -26.25 5.72
C SER A 18 -0.63 -25.37 6.19
N SER A 19 0.50 -25.42 5.50
CA SER A 19 1.61 -24.49 5.72
C SER A 19 1.22 -23.14 5.11
N SER A 20 0.34 -22.40 5.80
CA SER A 20 0.10 -20.99 5.51
C SER A 20 0.89 -20.14 6.49
N ASP A 21 2.21 -20.32 6.50
CA ASP A 21 3.15 -19.41 7.18
C ASP A 21 3.53 -18.23 6.27
N ASP A 22 2.96 -18.14 5.06
CA ASP A 22 3.15 -17.01 4.16
C ASP A 22 2.44 -15.76 4.71
N VAL A 23 3.22 -14.87 5.30
CA VAL A 23 2.77 -13.53 5.72
C VAL A 23 2.55 -12.68 4.47
N PHE A 24 1.29 -12.33 4.21
CA PHE A 24 0.96 -11.40 3.14
C PHE A 24 1.16 -9.94 3.58
N ASN A 25 2.25 -9.32 3.11
CA ASN A 25 2.55 -7.92 3.36
C ASN A 25 1.86 -7.02 2.33
N ILE A 26 1.23 -5.94 2.80
CA ILE A 26 0.59 -4.92 1.96
C ILE A 26 1.20 -3.56 2.27
N THR A 27 1.59 -2.82 1.24
CA THR A 27 2.01 -1.42 1.39
C THR A 27 0.84 -0.50 1.10
N VAL A 28 0.45 0.29 2.11
CA VAL A 28 -0.64 1.24 2.01
C VAL A 28 -0.11 2.66 1.88
N LEU A 29 -0.35 3.27 0.73
CA LEU A 29 -0.13 4.68 0.48
C LEU A 29 -1.47 5.40 0.57
N HIS A 30 -1.57 6.45 1.38
CA HIS A 30 -2.82 7.20 1.47
C HIS A 30 -2.61 8.72 1.53
N THR A 31 -3.60 9.44 1.01
CA THR A 31 -3.81 10.87 1.28
C THR A 31 -5.15 11.06 1.97
N ASN A 32 -5.31 12.16 2.70
CA ASN A 32 -6.58 12.61 3.24
C ASN A 32 -6.71 14.13 3.05
N ASP A 33 -7.94 14.64 2.98
CA ASP A 33 -8.23 16.07 3.10
C ASP A 33 -7.41 16.95 2.14
N ILE A 34 -7.29 16.55 0.87
CA ILE A 34 -6.46 17.29 -0.08
C ILE A 34 -7.00 18.71 -0.33
N HIS A 35 -8.26 18.98 0.00
CA HIS A 35 -8.93 20.28 -0.06
C HIS A 35 -8.58 21.12 -1.30
N SER A 36 -8.55 20.50 -2.48
CA SER A 36 -8.22 21.16 -3.76
C SER A 36 -6.81 21.74 -3.85
N HIS A 37 -5.85 21.28 -3.02
CA HIS A 37 -4.42 21.57 -3.17
C HIS A 37 -3.81 20.82 -4.37
N PHE A 38 -4.32 21.10 -5.56
CA PHE A 38 -3.83 20.55 -6.82
C PHE A 38 -2.40 21.01 -7.10
N LEU A 39 -2.11 22.28 -6.79
CA LEU A 39 -0.79 22.89 -6.88
C LEU A 39 -0.05 22.82 -5.53
N GLN A 40 1.25 23.06 -5.57
CA GLN A 40 2.06 23.18 -4.36
C GLN A 40 1.56 24.33 -3.46
N SER A 41 1.68 24.14 -2.16
CA SER A 41 1.27 25.09 -1.14
C SER A 41 2.43 25.42 -0.20
N ASP A 42 2.34 26.52 0.54
CA ASP A 42 3.30 26.78 1.63
C ASP A 42 3.02 25.85 2.83
N SER A 43 3.84 25.94 3.87
CA SER A 43 3.71 25.11 5.08
C SER A 43 2.40 25.31 5.85
N ARG A 44 1.63 26.37 5.55
CA ARG A 44 0.35 26.68 6.17
C ARG A 44 -0.83 26.36 5.24
N GLY A 45 -0.59 25.68 4.12
CA GLY A 45 -1.61 25.38 3.11
C GLY A 45 -2.03 26.59 2.29
N ALA A 46 -1.36 27.75 2.37
CA ALA A 46 -1.66 28.88 1.50
C ALA A 46 -0.98 28.72 0.14
N ASN A 47 -1.38 29.57 -0.81
CA ASN A 47 -0.73 29.63 -2.12
C ASN A 47 0.80 29.76 -1.99
N CYS A 48 1.52 28.89 -2.68
CA CYS A 48 2.96 28.99 -2.82
C CYS A 48 3.31 30.16 -3.76
N SER A 49 3.91 31.23 -3.22
CA SER A 49 4.42 32.33 -4.03
C SER A 49 5.77 31.99 -4.67
N GLU A 50 6.14 32.69 -5.74
CA GLU A 50 7.44 32.51 -6.38
C GLU A 50 8.63 32.68 -5.41
N LYS A 51 8.53 33.64 -4.48
CA LYS A 51 9.57 33.83 -3.45
C LYS A 51 9.76 32.59 -2.60
N LYS A 52 8.65 31.96 -2.17
CA LYS A 52 8.69 30.71 -1.39
C LYS A 52 9.16 29.53 -2.24
N ALA A 53 8.75 29.45 -3.51
CA ALA A 53 9.20 28.43 -4.44
C ALA A 53 10.72 28.49 -4.64
N LYS A 54 11.28 29.69 -4.89
CA LYS A 54 12.72 29.93 -5.01
C LYS A 54 13.48 29.58 -3.72
N ALA A 55 12.86 29.82 -2.56
CA ALA A 55 13.40 29.43 -1.26
C ALA A 55 13.17 27.95 -0.89
N LYS A 56 12.59 27.13 -1.79
CA LYS A 56 12.23 25.72 -1.56
C LYS A 56 11.27 25.50 -0.37
N GLN A 57 10.39 26.46 -0.10
CA GLN A 57 9.39 26.44 0.99
C GLN A 57 7.99 26.08 0.50
N CYS A 58 7.90 25.24 -0.53
CA CYS A 58 6.63 24.77 -1.09
C CYS A 58 6.56 23.26 -1.15
N TYR A 59 5.38 22.75 -0.84
CA TYR A 59 5.12 21.37 -0.48
C TYR A 59 3.88 20.84 -1.19
N GLY A 60 3.78 19.51 -1.25
CA GLY A 60 2.62 18.84 -1.82
C GLY A 60 2.38 19.19 -3.29
N GLY A 61 1.11 19.28 -3.65
CA GLY A 61 0.63 19.35 -5.02
C GLY A 61 0.54 17.96 -5.65
N VAL A 62 -0.50 17.76 -6.46
CA VAL A 62 -0.77 16.48 -7.15
C VAL A 62 0.43 15.97 -7.94
N PRO A 63 1.20 16.80 -8.69
CA PRO A 63 2.36 16.30 -9.42
C PRO A 63 3.40 15.62 -8.52
N ARG A 64 3.72 16.22 -7.36
CA ARG A 64 4.73 15.66 -6.44
C ARG A 64 4.20 14.41 -5.74
N ILE A 65 2.92 14.40 -5.37
CA ILE A 65 2.26 13.22 -4.79
C ILE A 65 2.33 12.07 -5.79
N VAL A 66 1.93 12.28 -7.04
CA VAL A 66 1.95 11.25 -8.09
C VAL A 66 3.36 10.75 -8.38
N THR A 67 4.37 11.64 -8.46
CA THR A 67 5.78 11.22 -8.60
C THR A 67 6.16 10.27 -7.47
N LYS A 68 5.91 10.66 -6.21
CA LYS A 68 6.32 9.82 -5.08
C LYS A 68 5.53 8.52 -4.99
N VAL A 69 4.24 8.54 -5.31
CA VAL A 69 3.41 7.31 -5.38
C VAL A 69 3.96 6.36 -6.43
N ARG A 70 4.33 6.85 -7.63
CA ARG A 70 4.94 6.01 -8.67
C ARG A 70 6.25 5.40 -8.21
N ASP A 71 7.15 6.22 -7.65
CA ASP A 71 8.44 5.74 -7.11
C ASP A 71 8.26 4.66 -6.04
N LEU A 72 7.24 4.78 -5.18
CA LEU A 72 6.96 3.82 -4.12
C LEU A 72 6.31 2.55 -4.68
N LYS A 73 5.38 2.66 -5.62
CA LYS A 73 4.78 1.49 -6.28
C LYS A 73 5.78 0.66 -7.08
N GLU A 74 6.91 1.24 -7.49
CA GLU A 74 8.02 0.52 -8.12
C GLU A 74 8.94 -0.18 -7.10
N LYS A 75 8.97 0.28 -5.84
CA LYS A 75 9.90 -0.21 -4.80
C LYS A 75 9.26 -1.17 -3.81
N GLU A 76 7.95 -1.07 -3.62
CA GLU A 76 7.22 -1.75 -2.57
C GLU A 76 6.31 -2.82 -3.16
N GLU A 77 6.30 -4.00 -2.55
CA GLU A 77 5.38 -5.08 -2.93
C GLU A 77 3.95 -4.79 -2.51
N ASN A 78 2.97 -5.26 -3.29
CA ASN A 78 1.54 -5.16 -2.99
C ASN A 78 1.07 -3.74 -2.65
N ALA A 79 1.65 -2.71 -3.29
CA ALA A 79 1.38 -1.32 -2.97
C ALA A 79 0.05 -0.81 -3.54
N ILE A 80 -0.83 -0.32 -2.65
CA ILE A 80 -2.14 0.26 -2.99
C ILE A 80 -2.14 1.74 -2.61
N PHE A 81 -2.71 2.59 -3.48
CA PHE A 81 -2.87 4.03 -3.23
C PHE A 81 -4.34 4.41 -3.17
N PHE A 82 -4.78 5.04 -2.09
CA PHE A 82 -6.15 5.54 -1.93
C PHE A 82 -6.20 6.93 -1.30
N THR A 83 -7.35 7.59 -1.44
CA THR A 83 -7.62 8.86 -0.76
C THR A 83 -8.82 8.68 0.16
N THR A 84 -8.72 9.20 1.38
CA THR A 84 -9.87 9.38 2.26
C THR A 84 -10.35 10.82 2.17
N SER A 85 -11.65 11.03 2.38
CA SER A 85 -12.27 12.36 2.37
C SER A 85 -12.41 12.92 3.77
#